data_AF-A0A402B1K9-F1
#
_entry.id   AF-A0A402B1K9-F1
#
_cell.length_a   1.000
_cell.length_b   1.000
_cell.length_c   1.000
_cell.angle_alpha   90.00
_cell.angle_beta   90.00
_cell.angle_gamma   90.00
#
_symmetry.space_group_name_H-M   'P 1'
#
loop_
_entity.id
_entity.type
_entity.pdbx_description
1 polymer ?
#
loop_
_entity_poly.entity_id
_entity_poly.type
_entity_poly.pdbx_seq_one_letter_code
_entity_poly.pdbx_strand_id
1 'polypeptide(L)'
;MNQHGRDDHEQTSKTQSSGVTTNRSMESHIAHFLHSEAEHIHFTPALRAQILQKLPSRQPQRRRTLTFVVLASAAALILALSGLTYFALQPATQTSNIYYSQEKEIAVAPQLANGGQLLSLDPTEHRIVYQPANQAGVLYMADLANPVESNALAMRYARDMAWAPDGSALVATVTPANTVQPLLALVPKGQYMHLLGQNKALAANWSPTNSDQIMFVQQQNGQTKLWSTNTAGAPATLQLVLPEPLLIQHMSWSPDGHSLAFIASASPDGPISKETLDQPGRTIYVLNIQTHKLSKLVAAGNFRVGTVAWSPDSHALTFEQINNNNQISIQTVTINKPAEIISIVPGQQLEGWSWSTDGRAIVYSDGGTLKAHIFHGPEIKFPQTKAHYASPFWLKNGQILCMHVTDGKGILTLLTPEKK
;
A
#
# COMPACT_ATOMS: atom_id res chain seq x y z
N MET A 1 -10.66 -44.30 -62.87
CA MET A 1 -10.04 -45.40 -62.10
C MET A 1 -9.79 -44.89 -60.68
N ASN A 2 -10.14 -45.56 -59.58
CA ASN A 2 -9.95 -46.98 -59.21
C ASN A 2 -8.46 -47.28 -58.95
N GLN A 3 -8.01 -48.03 -57.91
CA GLN A 3 -8.61 -48.71 -56.72
C GLN A 3 -7.39 -49.16 -55.84
N HIS A 4 -7.39 -49.47 -54.53
CA HIS A 4 -8.35 -49.66 -53.41
C HIS A 4 -7.76 -48.98 -52.13
N GLY A 5 -8.36 -48.98 -50.93
CA GLY A 5 -9.71 -49.37 -50.47
C GLY A 5 -9.73 -50.23 -49.19
N ARG A 6 -10.71 -49.98 -48.31
CA ARG A 6 -11.19 -50.79 -47.15
C ARG A 6 -10.26 -50.93 -45.94
N ASP A 7 -10.73 -51.26 -44.73
CA ASP A 7 -11.98 -51.03 -43.93
C ASP A 7 -11.46 -51.12 -42.44
N ASP A 8 -12.12 -50.79 -41.33
CA ASP A 8 -13.49 -50.95 -40.85
C ASP A 8 -13.82 -49.94 -39.71
N HIS A 9 -15.08 -49.89 -39.26
CA HIS A 9 -15.53 -49.12 -38.09
C HIS A 9 -15.61 -49.97 -36.81
N GLU A 10 -15.24 -49.40 -35.65
CA GLU A 10 -15.93 -49.72 -34.38
C GLU A 10 -15.95 -48.51 -33.42
N GLN A 11 -17.04 -48.36 -32.67
CA GLN A 11 -17.23 -47.30 -31.67
C GLN A 11 -17.29 -47.87 -30.25
N THR A 12 -16.46 -47.36 -29.33
CA THR A 12 -16.74 -47.39 -27.87
C THR A 12 -16.21 -46.12 -27.20
N SER A 13 -16.55 -45.90 -25.92
CA SER A 13 -16.36 -44.61 -25.23
C SER A 13 -15.81 -44.74 -23.80
N LYS A 14 -15.20 -43.63 -23.31
CA LYS A 14 -15.04 -43.15 -21.90
C LYS A 14 -13.62 -42.93 -21.36
N THR A 15 -13.34 -41.65 -21.06
CA THR A 15 -12.90 -41.12 -19.75
C THR A 15 -11.45 -41.30 -19.25
N GLN A 16 -10.80 -40.13 -19.00
CA GLN A 16 -9.78 -39.76 -17.97
C GLN A 16 -8.79 -40.83 -17.46
N SER A 17 -7.49 -40.50 -17.33
CA SER A 17 -7.01 -39.58 -16.28
C SER A 17 -5.53 -39.18 -16.44
N SER A 18 -5.00 -38.40 -15.49
CA SER A 18 -3.69 -37.74 -15.52
C SER A 18 -2.55 -38.53 -14.84
N GLY A 19 -1.31 -38.28 -15.27
CA GLY A 19 -0.11 -38.73 -14.57
C GLY A 19 1.15 -37.99 -15.02
N VAL A 20 1.71 -37.12 -14.18
CA VAL A 20 3.03 -36.49 -14.36
C VAL A 20 3.98 -37.08 -13.33
N THR A 21 5.07 -37.71 -13.78
CA THR A 21 6.05 -38.37 -12.90
C THR A 21 7.11 -37.38 -12.40
N THR A 22 7.16 -37.13 -11.10
CA THR A 22 8.22 -36.33 -10.48
C THR A 22 9.55 -37.09 -10.42
N ASN A 23 10.66 -36.38 -10.65
CA ASN A 23 11.98 -36.97 -10.75
C ASN A 23 12.68 -37.05 -9.37
N ARG A 24 12.49 -38.18 -8.68
CA ARG A 24 13.06 -38.49 -7.35
C ARG A 24 14.58 -38.28 -7.23
N SER A 25 15.32 -38.32 -8.35
CA SER A 25 16.76 -38.04 -8.35
C SER A 25 17.08 -36.63 -7.85
N MET A 26 16.28 -35.63 -8.23
CA MET A 26 16.53 -34.23 -7.86
C MET A 26 16.20 -33.96 -6.39
N GLU A 27 15.12 -34.58 -5.89
CA GLU A 27 14.73 -34.53 -4.47
C GLU A 27 15.85 -35.12 -3.57
N SER A 28 16.47 -36.23 -3.99
CA SER A 28 17.60 -36.85 -3.26
C SER A 28 18.84 -35.95 -3.17
N HIS A 29 19.19 -35.25 -4.27
CA HIS A 29 20.31 -34.32 -4.27
C HIS A 29 20.04 -33.09 -3.40
N ILE A 30 18.84 -32.53 -3.46
CA ILE A 30 18.43 -31.40 -2.60
C ILE A 30 18.45 -31.80 -1.12
N ALA A 31 17.94 -32.98 -0.79
CA ALA A 31 17.97 -33.51 0.58
C ALA A 31 19.41 -33.68 1.10
N HIS A 32 20.32 -34.20 0.27
CA HIS A 32 21.72 -34.40 0.66
C HIS A 32 22.48 -33.07 0.82
N PHE A 33 22.20 -32.07 -0.02
CA PHE A 33 22.77 -30.72 0.10
C PHE A 33 22.28 -29.99 1.37
N LEU A 34 20.97 -30.04 1.63
CA LEU A 34 20.39 -29.48 2.86
C LEU A 34 20.91 -30.18 4.13
N HIS A 35 21.28 -31.46 4.03
CA HIS A 35 21.89 -32.19 5.15
C HIS A 35 23.32 -31.74 5.43
N SER A 36 24.15 -31.52 4.41
CA SER A 36 25.52 -31.00 4.59
C SER A 36 25.53 -29.56 5.12
N GLU A 37 24.63 -28.69 4.64
CA GLU A 37 24.49 -27.33 5.18
C GLU A 37 24.06 -27.35 6.66
N ALA A 38 23.18 -28.28 7.05
CA ALA A 38 22.69 -28.39 8.42
C ALA A 38 23.78 -28.78 9.45
N GLU A 39 24.85 -29.48 9.06
CA GLU A 39 25.96 -29.80 9.98
C GLU A 39 26.81 -28.58 10.36
N HIS A 40 26.71 -27.47 9.62
CA HIS A 40 27.46 -26.25 9.90
C HIS A 40 26.70 -25.21 10.75
N ILE A 41 25.43 -25.47 11.09
CA ILE A 41 24.59 -24.53 11.86
C ILE A 41 24.69 -24.78 13.37
N HIS A 42 25.71 -24.20 14.02
CA HIS A 42 25.87 -24.26 15.47
C HIS A 42 24.86 -23.35 16.22
N PHE A 43 23.70 -23.91 16.57
CA PHE A 43 22.73 -23.25 17.45
C PHE A 43 23.21 -23.14 18.90
N THR A 44 22.80 -22.06 19.58
CA THR A 44 23.15 -21.84 21.00
C THR A 44 22.48 -22.86 21.93
N PRO A 45 23.06 -23.16 23.11
CA PRO A 45 22.50 -24.17 24.03
C PRO A 45 21.06 -23.90 24.47
N ALA A 46 20.68 -22.63 24.63
CA ALA A 46 19.32 -22.22 24.99
C ALA A 46 18.31 -22.51 23.86
N LEU A 47 18.65 -22.16 22.61
CA LEU A 47 17.80 -22.42 21.46
C LEU A 47 17.68 -23.93 21.17
N ARG A 48 18.77 -24.67 21.34
CA ARG A 48 18.80 -26.14 21.28
C ARG A 48 17.87 -26.78 22.33
N ALA A 49 17.77 -26.21 23.52
CA ALA A 49 16.86 -26.70 24.57
C ALA A 49 15.37 -26.43 24.26
N GLN A 50 15.04 -25.30 23.63
CA GLN A 50 13.66 -25.01 23.20
C GLN A 50 13.19 -25.91 22.06
N ILE A 51 14.05 -26.17 21.06
CA ILE A 51 13.71 -26.99 19.88
C ILE A 51 13.47 -28.47 20.24
N LEU A 52 14.06 -28.98 21.32
CA LEU A 52 14.02 -30.40 21.68
C LEU A 52 12.83 -30.83 22.56
N GLN A 53 11.93 -29.92 22.96
CA GLN A 53 10.72 -30.31 23.70
C GLN A 53 9.64 -30.91 22.77
N LYS A 54 9.62 -32.25 22.70
CA LYS A 54 8.67 -33.01 21.88
C LYS A 54 7.22 -32.86 22.35
N LEU A 55 6.34 -32.41 21.47
CA LEU A 55 4.91 -32.72 21.52
C LEU A 55 4.71 -34.25 21.35
N PRO A 56 3.88 -34.91 22.19
CA PRO A 56 3.66 -36.35 22.10
C PRO A 56 2.77 -36.74 20.92
N SER A 57 3.07 -37.88 20.30
CA SER A 57 2.33 -38.42 19.15
C SER A 57 1.00 -39.07 19.57
N ARG A 58 -0.06 -38.85 18.77
CA ARG A 58 -1.30 -39.64 18.85
C ARG A 58 -1.11 -41.00 18.19
N GLN A 59 -1.46 -42.07 18.90
CA GLN A 59 -1.81 -43.38 18.31
C GLN A 59 -3.10 -43.91 18.95
N PRO A 60 -3.84 -44.81 18.27
CA PRO A 60 -5.19 -45.19 18.67
C PRO A 60 -5.22 -46.22 19.79
N GLN A 61 -6.09 -46.02 20.79
CA GLN A 61 -6.34 -47.01 21.86
C GLN A 61 -7.64 -47.78 21.65
N ARG A 62 -7.60 -49.08 21.95
CA ARG A 62 -8.76 -50.00 21.90
C ARG A 62 -9.81 -49.64 22.95
N ARG A 63 -11.08 -49.89 22.62
CA ARG A 63 -12.20 -49.90 23.59
C ARG A 63 -11.94 -50.88 24.74
N ARG A 64 -12.14 -50.42 25.98
CA ARG A 64 -12.69 -51.19 27.11
C ARG A 64 -13.64 -50.27 27.92
N THR A 65 -14.56 -50.87 28.66
CA THR A 65 -15.70 -50.22 29.36
C THR A 65 -15.49 -50.12 30.88
N LEU A 66 -16.44 -49.45 31.58
CA LEU A 66 -16.48 -48.99 33.00
C LEU A 66 -16.02 -47.52 33.16
N THR A 67 -16.60 -46.66 34.01
CA THR A 67 -17.95 -46.62 34.64
C THR A 67 -18.28 -45.18 35.10
N PHE A 68 -19.53 -44.90 35.50
CA PHE A 68 -20.07 -43.58 35.88
C PHE A 68 -19.67 -43.05 37.29
N VAL A 69 -20.05 -41.77 37.52
CA VAL A 69 -20.19 -41.01 38.80
C VAL A 69 -19.00 -40.08 39.17
N VAL A 70 -19.31 -39.01 39.93
CA VAL A 70 -18.42 -37.94 40.47
C VAL A 70 -17.92 -36.87 39.48
N LEU A 71 -18.81 -36.36 38.60
CA LEU A 71 -18.51 -35.18 37.76
C LEU A 71 -19.65 -34.14 37.65
N ALA A 72 -20.52 -34.07 38.67
CA ALA A 72 -21.65 -33.12 38.74
C ALA A 72 -21.39 -31.89 39.64
N SER A 73 -20.40 -31.95 40.56
CA SER A 73 -20.15 -30.92 41.58
C SER A 73 -19.14 -29.85 41.17
N ALA A 74 -18.27 -30.11 40.20
CA ALA A 74 -17.19 -29.17 39.81
C ALA A 74 -17.69 -27.98 38.97
N ALA A 75 -18.69 -28.17 38.10
CA ALA A 75 -19.13 -27.15 37.15
C ALA A 75 -19.85 -25.96 37.82
N ALA A 76 -20.60 -26.20 38.90
CA ALA A 76 -21.35 -25.15 39.60
C ALA A 76 -20.45 -24.14 40.31
N LEU A 77 -19.31 -24.58 40.86
CA LEU A 77 -18.42 -23.72 41.65
C LEU A 77 -17.63 -22.73 40.77
N ILE A 78 -17.28 -23.13 39.55
CA ILE A 78 -16.54 -22.29 38.59
C ILE A 78 -17.41 -21.12 38.12
N LEU A 79 -18.69 -21.38 37.79
CA LEU A 79 -19.62 -20.34 37.36
C LEU A 79 -19.93 -19.33 38.48
N ALA A 80 -19.97 -19.78 39.74
CA ALA A 80 -20.16 -18.91 40.90
C ALA A 80 -19.00 -17.92 41.10
N LEU A 81 -17.74 -18.36 40.92
CA LEU A 81 -16.58 -17.46 41.05
C LEU A 81 -16.46 -16.47 39.88
N SER A 82 -16.84 -16.85 38.66
CA SER A 82 -16.81 -15.92 37.51
C SER A 82 -17.79 -14.74 37.60
N GLY A 83 -18.83 -14.83 38.44
CA GLY A 83 -19.82 -13.76 38.60
C GLY A 83 -19.36 -12.58 39.45
N LEU A 84 -18.36 -12.76 40.33
CA LEU A 84 -17.94 -11.74 41.29
C LEU A 84 -16.67 -10.97 40.89
N THR A 85 -15.91 -11.43 39.90
CA THR A 85 -14.76 -10.70 39.37
C THR A 85 -15.13 -9.68 38.29
N TYR A 86 -16.31 -9.77 37.69
CA TYR A 86 -16.75 -8.86 36.61
C TYR A 86 -17.15 -7.44 37.07
N PHE A 87 -17.30 -7.21 38.37
CA PHE A 87 -17.64 -5.89 38.95
C PHE A 87 -16.52 -5.29 39.82
N ALA A 88 -15.35 -5.93 39.88
CA ALA A 88 -14.18 -5.42 40.58
C ALA A 88 -13.06 -5.13 39.59
N LEU A 89 -12.63 -3.86 39.51
CA LEU A 89 -11.51 -3.39 38.68
C LEU A 89 -11.68 -3.65 37.18
N GLN A 90 -12.53 -2.84 36.53
CA GLN A 90 -11.99 -2.13 35.37
C GLN A 90 -10.94 -1.15 35.92
N PRO A 91 -9.62 -1.35 35.71
CA PRO A 91 -8.72 -0.22 35.80
C PRO A 91 -9.15 0.75 34.72
N ALA A 92 -9.45 2.00 35.09
CA ALA A 92 -9.56 3.06 34.09
C ALA A 92 -8.21 3.10 33.36
N THR A 93 -8.19 2.69 32.10
CA THR A 93 -6.96 2.67 31.32
C THR A 93 -6.53 4.10 31.10
N GLN A 94 -5.61 4.58 31.94
CA GLN A 94 -4.80 5.75 31.65
C GLN A 94 -3.98 5.41 30.40
N THR A 95 -4.55 5.74 29.25
CA THR A 95 -3.85 5.69 27.96
C THR A 95 -2.83 6.82 27.97
N SER A 96 -1.65 6.56 28.53
CA SER A 96 -0.54 7.50 28.61
C SER A 96 -0.34 8.19 27.26
N ASN A 97 -0.33 9.53 27.29
CA ASN A 97 -0.14 10.33 26.10
C ASN A 97 1.19 9.98 25.43
N ILE A 98 1.19 9.82 24.11
CA ILE A 98 2.40 9.61 23.34
C ILE A 98 3.04 10.98 23.11
N TYR A 99 4.20 11.21 23.72
CA TYR A 99 4.99 12.42 23.51
C TYR A 99 6.01 12.17 22.39
N TYR A 100 6.18 13.13 21.49
CA TYR A 100 7.26 13.10 20.50
C TYR A 100 8.35 14.11 20.87
N SER A 101 9.60 13.73 20.67
CA SER A 101 10.76 14.63 20.70
C SER A 101 11.59 14.47 19.42
N GLN A 102 12.33 15.52 19.06
CA GLN A 102 13.24 15.49 17.91
C GLN A 102 14.48 14.68 18.28
N GLU A 103 14.77 13.61 17.52
CA GLU A 103 15.93 12.75 17.76
C GLU A 103 17.11 13.11 16.84
N LYS A 104 16.84 13.26 15.54
CA LYS A 104 17.90 13.27 14.52
C LYS A 104 17.57 14.17 13.35
N GLU A 105 18.56 14.93 12.90
CA GLU A 105 18.54 15.66 11.63
C GLU A 105 19.36 14.92 10.57
N ILE A 106 18.92 15.02 9.32
CA ILE A 106 19.52 14.35 8.15
C ILE A 106 19.64 15.41 7.05
N ALA A 107 20.88 15.73 6.66
CA ALA A 107 21.15 16.63 5.55
C ALA A 107 20.74 15.99 4.22
N VAL A 108 20.19 16.78 3.30
CA VAL A 108 19.65 16.33 2.01
C VAL A 108 20.29 17.06 0.82
N ALA A 109 20.18 16.47 -0.36
CA ALA A 109 20.68 17.08 -1.59
C ALA A 109 20.10 18.48 -1.86
N PRO A 110 20.85 19.41 -2.49
CA PRO A 110 20.41 20.80 -2.71
C PRO A 110 19.07 20.96 -3.43
N GLN A 111 18.70 19.99 -4.28
CA GLN A 111 17.43 19.98 -5.01
C GLN A 111 16.22 19.77 -4.09
N LEU A 112 16.40 19.08 -2.94
CA LEU A 112 15.38 18.97 -1.89
C LEU A 112 15.50 20.14 -0.90
N ALA A 113 16.72 20.49 -0.49
CA ALA A 113 16.96 21.56 0.48
C ALA A 113 16.43 22.93 0.02
N ASN A 114 16.53 23.25 -1.28
CA ASN A 114 16.11 24.56 -1.81
C ASN A 114 14.60 24.58 -2.15
N GLY A 115 13.75 24.24 -1.19
CA GLY A 115 12.29 24.26 -1.32
C GLY A 115 11.67 23.09 -2.11
N GLY A 116 12.35 21.95 -2.19
CA GLY A 116 11.79 20.73 -2.75
C GLY A 116 10.75 20.07 -1.83
N GLN A 117 9.88 19.26 -2.41
CA GLN A 117 8.81 18.55 -1.71
C GLN A 117 9.13 17.06 -1.63
N LEU A 118 9.19 16.50 -0.41
CA LEU A 118 9.21 15.05 -0.19
C LEU A 118 7.84 14.47 -0.56
N LEU A 119 7.80 13.49 -1.46
CA LEU A 119 6.54 12.93 -1.98
C LEU A 119 6.23 11.53 -1.46
N SER A 120 7.25 10.71 -1.22
CA SER A 120 7.07 9.30 -0.87
C SER A 120 8.32 8.69 -0.24
N LEU A 121 8.15 7.64 0.56
CA LEU A 121 9.18 6.67 0.88
C LEU A 121 8.89 5.34 0.17
N ASP A 122 9.93 4.54 -0.08
CA ASP A 122 9.72 3.16 -0.52
C ASP A 122 9.10 2.29 0.59
N PRO A 123 8.40 1.18 0.28
CA PRO A 123 7.80 0.33 1.31
C PRO A 123 8.79 -0.30 2.29
N THR A 124 10.11 -0.24 2.06
CA THR A 124 11.12 -0.65 3.03
C THR A 124 11.61 0.48 3.95
N GLU A 125 11.16 1.73 3.72
CA GLU A 125 11.51 2.95 4.46
C GLU A 125 13.00 3.35 4.38
N HIS A 126 13.73 2.82 3.40
CA HIS A 126 15.16 3.10 3.18
C HIS A 126 15.42 4.15 2.09
N ARG A 127 14.44 4.51 1.26
CA ARG A 127 14.57 5.49 0.18
C ARG A 127 13.48 6.53 0.22
N ILE A 128 13.85 7.75 -0.17
CA ILE A 128 12.96 8.88 -0.40
C ILE A 128 12.81 9.14 -1.91
N VAL A 129 11.63 9.62 -2.30
CA VAL A 129 11.36 10.21 -3.61
C VAL A 129 10.82 11.61 -3.40
N TYR A 130 11.40 12.58 -4.11
CA TYR A 130 11.08 13.98 -3.95
C TYR A 130 11.08 14.74 -5.29
N GLN A 131 10.40 15.88 -5.30
CA GLN A 131 10.33 16.80 -6.43
C GLN A 131 11.06 18.11 -6.09
N PRO A 132 12.01 18.59 -6.92
CA PRO A 132 12.66 19.88 -6.68
C PRO A 132 11.70 21.06 -6.85
N ALA A 133 11.99 22.17 -6.17
CA ALA A 133 11.26 23.43 -6.34
C ALA A 133 11.14 23.82 -7.81
N ASN A 134 9.93 24.22 -8.23
CA ASN A 134 9.60 24.68 -9.58
C ASN A 134 9.87 23.68 -10.72
N GLN A 135 10.13 22.40 -10.42
CA GLN A 135 10.39 21.36 -11.43
C GLN A 135 9.30 20.27 -11.43
N ALA A 136 8.06 20.68 -11.69
CA ALA A 136 6.90 19.79 -11.71
C ALA A 136 7.09 18.59 -12.66
N GLY A 137 6.89 17.38 -12.15
CA GLY A 137 7.09 16.12 -12.86
C GLY A 137 8.56 15.69 -13.03
N VAL A 138 9.52 16.38 -12.42
CA VAL A 138 10.93 15.96 -12.33
C VAL A 138 11.16 15.37 -10.95
N LEU A 139 11.52 14.09 -10.87
CA LEU A 139 11.63 13.38 -9.60
C LEU A 139 13.03 12.85 -9.39
N TYR A 140 13.51 12.98 -8.16
CA TYR A 140 14.76 12.43 -7.67
C TYR A 140 14.49 11.32 -6.66
N MET A 141 15.39 10.34 -6.59
CA MET A 141 15.39 9.25 -5.61
C MET A 141 16.74 9.24 -4.89
N ALA A 142 16.71 9.02 -3.57
CA ALA A 142 17.92 8.87 -2.76
C ALA A 142 17.69 7.84 -1.63
N ASP A 143 18.74 7.15 -1.18
CA ASP A 143 18.70 6.31 0.03
C ASP A 143 18.74 7.23 1.28
N LEU A 144 17.76 7.10 2.17
CA LEU A 144 17.54 7.94 3.37
C LEU A 144 18.72 7.92 4.37
N ALA A 145 19.59 6.91 4.29
CA ALA A 145 20.80 6.81 5.10
C ALA A 145 21.91 7.79 4.67
N ASN A 146 21.99 8.15 3.38
CA ASN A 146 22.98 9.08 2.83
C ASN A 146 22.44 9.93 1.65
N PRO A 147 21.31 10.68 1.82
CA PRO A 147 20.51 11.20 0.72
C PRO A 147 21.12 12.41 -0.02
N VAL A 148 22.39 12.73 0.24
CA VAL A 148 23.22 13.65 -0.55
C VAL A 148 24.00 12.90 -1.63
N GLU A 149 24.57 11.74 -1.28
CA GLU A 149 25.48 10.96 -2.15
C GLU A 149 24.71 10.02 -3.08
N SER A 150 23.67 9.36 -2.56
CA SER A 150 22.81 8.43 -3.30
C SER A 150 21.78 9.14 -4.20
N ASN A 151 21.85 10.47 -4.30
CA ASN A 151 20.85 11.28 -4.97
C ASN A 151 20.91 11.20 -6.50
N ALA A 152 19.98 10.44 -7.09
CA ALA A 152 19.86 10.24 -8.53
C ALA A 152 18.61 10.90 -9.11
N LEU A 153 18.71 11.44 -10.33
CA LEU A 153 17.53 11.79 -11.12
C LEU A 153 16.80 10.49 -11.49
N ALA A 154 15.58 10.32 -11.00
CA ALA A 154 14.78 9.11 -11.21
C ALA A 154 13.94 9.20 -12.48
N MET A 155 13.21 10.30 -12.68
CA MET A 155 12.33 10.47 -13.85
C MET A 155 12.02 11.93 -14.20
N ARG A 156 11.46 12.12 -15.40
CA ARG A 156 10.93 13.40 -15.91
C ARG A 156 9.55 13.19 -16.51
N TYR A 157 8.74 14.25 -16.52
CA TYR A 157 7.36 14.26 -17.01
C TYR A 157 6.40 13.32 -16.26
N ALA A 158 6.74 12.96 -15.02
CA ALA A 158 5.91 12.13 -14.15
C ALA A 158 4.58 12.82 -13.82
N ARG A 159 3.51 12.03 -13.69
CA ARG A 159 2.16 12.48 -13.33
C ARG A 159 1.59 11.75 -12.12
N ASP A 160 1.72 10.43 -12.14
CA ASP A 160 1.27 9.50 -11.10
C ASP A 160 2.41 8.47 -10.90
N MET A 161 2.57 7.94 -9.69
CA MET A 161 3.56 6.90 -9.40
C MET A 161 3.14 5.99 -8.24
N ALA A 162 3.57 4.73 -8.31
CA ALA A 162 3.41 3.76 -7.24
C ALA A 162 4.64 2.87 -7.11
N TRP A 163 5.02 2.55 -5.88
CA TRP A 163 6.09 1.60 -5.59
C TRP A 163 5.65 0.15 -5.79
N ALA A 164 6.60 -0.68 -6.22
CA ALA A 164 6.55 -2.12 -5.98
C ALA A 164 6.44 -2.40 -4.47
N PRO A 165 5.69 -3.43 -4.03
CA PRO A 165 5.51 -3.72 -2.60
C PRO A 165 6.80 -4.17 -1.90
N ASP A 166 7.81 -4.63 -2.66
CA ASP A 166 9.17 -4.92 -2.20
C ASP A 166 10.14 -3.72 -2.31
N GLY A 167 9.66 -2.57 -2.82
CA GLY A 167 10.46 -1.38 -3.08
C GLY A 167 11.47 -1.52 -4.23
N SER A 168 11.44 -2.58 -5.03
CA SER A 168 12.42 -2.80 -6.12
C SER A 168 12.43 -1.68 -7.18
N ALA A 169 11.25 -1.15 -7.50
CA ALA A 169 11.05 -0.12 -8.53
C ALA A 169 9.81 0.76 -8.25
N LEU A 170 9.71 1.88 -8.98
CA LEU A 170 8.45 2.62 -9.18
C LEU A 170 7.85 2.26 -10.54
N VAL A 171 6.52 2.12 -10.64
CA VAL A 171 5.81 2.43 -11.88
C VAL A 171 5.43 3.91 -11.87
N ALA A 172 5.38 4.54 -13.03
CA ALA A 172 4.81 5.88 -13.20
C ALA A 172 4.00 5.99 -14.50
N THR A 173 3.07 6.94 -14.54
CA THR A 173 2.55 7.47 -15.81
C THR A 173 3.32 8.75 -16.17
N VAL A 174 3.77 8.85 -17.42
CA VAL A 174 4.56 9.99 -17.90
C VAL A 174 3.90 10.65 -19.11
N THR A 175 4.04 11.97 -19.25
CA THR A 175 3.57 12.71 -20.44
C THR A 175 4.67 13.63 -20.99
N PRO A 176 5.67 13.07 -21.69
CA PRO A 176 6.68 13.86 -22.40
C PRO A 176 6.06 14.85 -23.39
N ALA A 177 6.80 15.92 -23.69
CA ALA A 177 6.45 16.81 -24.79
C ALA A 177 6.22 15.99 -26.09
N ASN A 178 5.18 16.37 -26.84
CA ASN A 178 4.69 15.69 -28.05
C ASN A 178 3.94 14.35 -27.82
N THR A 179 3.66 13.93 -26.58
CA THR A 179 2.73 12.79 -26.33
C THR A 179 1.29 13.26 -26.13
N VAL A 180 0.35 12.63 -26.85
CA VAL A 180 -1.10 12.95 -26.80
C VAL A 180 -1.82 12.23 -25.65
N GLN A 181 -1.27 11.12 -25.18
CA GLN A 181 -1.78 10.33 -24.04
C GLN A 181 -0.59 9.90 -23.17
N PRO A 182 -0.76 9.75 -21.85
CA PRO A 182 0.34 9.34 -20.98
C PRO A 182 0.79 7.90 -21.27
N LEU A 183 2.07 7.64 -21.04
CA LEU A 183 2.73 6.36 -21.28
C LEU A 183 3.13 5.70 -19.96
N LEU A 184 3.19 4.37 -19.95
CA LEU A 184 3.65 3.58 -18.82
C LEU A 184 5.19 3.59 -18.74
N ALA A 185 5.74 3.93 -17.57
CA ALA A 185 7.17 3.93 -17.30
C ALA A 185 7.53 3.11 -16.05
N LEU A 186 8.72 2.51 -16.05
CA LEU A 186 9.32 1.82 -14.92
C LEU A 186 10.60 2.55 -14.49
N VAL A 187 10.83 2.65 -13.19
CA VAL A 187 12.05 3.23 -12.60
C VAL A 187 12.65 2.23 -11.61
N PRO A 188 13.59 1.37 -12.04
CA PRO A 188 14.30 0.44 -11.17
C PRO A 188 15.18 1.17 -10.13
N LYS A 189 15.46 0.53 -8.98
CA LYS A 189 16.37 1.10 -7.96
C LYS A 189 17.69 1.58 -8.60
N GLY A 190 18.02 2.85 -8.36
CA GLY A 190 19.29 3.46 -8.79
C GLY A 190 19.40 3.72 -10.30
N GLN A 191 18.31 3.61 -11.07
CA GLN A 191 18.29 3.81 -12.51
C GLN A 191 17.34 4.94 -12.90
N TYR A 192 17.59 5.57 -14.05
CA TYR A 192 16.64 6.48 -14.67
C TYR A 192 15.50 5.70 -15.34
N MET A 193 14.33 6.33 -15.47
CA MET A 193 13.15 5.71 -16.07
C MET A 193 13.36 5.18 -17.49
N HIS A 194 12.61 4.13 -17.82
CA HIS A 194 12.38 3.69 -19.20
C HIS A 194 10.88 3.39 -19.42
N LEU A 195 10.46 3.36 -20.69
CA LEU A 195 9.07 3.07 -21.04
C LEU A 195 8.81 1.56 -21.08
N LEU A 196 7.70 1.12 -20.49
CA LEU A 196 7.24 -0.27 -20.58
C LEU A 196 6.47 -0.47 -21.89
N GLY A 197 7.23 -0.59 -22.99
CA GLY A 197 6.70 -0.74 -24.35
C GLY A 197 5.97 0.50 -24.85
N GLN A 198 4.93 0.30 -25.67
CA GLN A 198 4.06 1.37 -26.18
C GLN A 198 2.74 1.48 -25.38
N ASN A 199 2.71 0.97 -24.14
CA ASN A 199 1.52 0.93 -23.30
C ASN A 199 1.08 2.36 -22.91
N LYS A 200 -0.13 2.73 -23.32
CA LYS A 200 -0.76 4.00 -22.96
C LYS A 200 -1.54 3.80 -21.67
N ALA A 201 -1.16 4.52 -20.62
CA ALA A 201 -1.65 4.29 -19.26
C ALA A 201 -2.14 5.62 -18.67
N LEU A 202 -3.44 5.73 -18.38
CA LEU A 202 -4.01 6.94 -17.76
C LEU A 202 -3.66 7.02 -16.27
N ALA A 203 -3.67 5.87 -15.60
CA ALA A 203 -3.17 5.64 -14.25
C ALA A 203 -2.54 4.24 -14.19
N ALA A 204 -1.58 4.03 -13.29
CA ALA A 204 -0.86 2.76 -13.16
C ALA A 204 -0.47 2.49 -11.69
N ASN A 205 -0.56 1.24 -11.25
CA ASN A 205 -0.21 0.85 -9.88
C ASN A 205 0.26 -0.62 -9.82
N TRP A 206 1.11 -0.95 -8.86
CA TRP A 206 1.60 -2.30 -8.62
C TRP A 206 0.59 -3.12 -7.84
N SER A 207 0.46 -4.41 -8.13
CA SER A 207 -0.28 -5.31 -7.24
C SER A 207 0.42 -5.39 -5.88
N PRO A 208 -0.25 -5.09 -4.75
CA PRO A 208 0.37 -5.20 -3.42
C PRO A 208 0.70 -6.66 -3.05
N THR A 209 0.10 -7.63 -3.74
CA THR A 209 0.29 -9.07 -3.51
C THR A 209 1.24 -9.74 -4.52
N ASN A 210 1.75 -9.02 -5.53
CA ASN A 210 2.60 -9.60 -6.58
C ASN A 210 3.61 -8.58 -7.16
N SER A 211 4.90 -8.72 -6.82
CA SER A 211 5.98 -7.86 -7.32
C SER A 211 6.58 -8.26 -8.68
N ASP A 212 5.79 -8.88 -9.57
CA ASP A 212 5.99 -8.74 -11.01
C ASP A 212 4.68 -8.36 -11.75
N GLN A 213 3.66 -7.85 -11.06
CA GLN A 213 2.40 -7.44 -11.70
C GLN A 213 2.12 -5.94 -11.58
N ILE A 214 2.28 -5.26 -12.71
CA ILE A 214 1.92 -3.85 -12.89
C ILE A 214 0.56 -3.81 -13.59
N MET A 215 -0.42 -3.16 -12.97
CA MET A 215 -1.74 -2.92 -13.56
C MET A 215 -1.86 -1.47 -14.02
N PHE A 216 -2.54 -1.23 -15.13
CA PHE A 216 -2.78 0.10 -15.67
C PHE A 216 -4.16 0.24 -16.31
N VAL A 217 -4.66 1.48 -16.33
CA VAL A 217 -5.92 1.84 -16.97
C VAL A 217 -5.66 2.34 -18.39
N GLN A 218 -6.39 1.82 -19.36
CA GLN A 218 -6.49 2.38 -20.70
C GLN A 218 -7.97 2.65 -21.06
N GLN A 219 -8.28 3.86 -21.54
CA GLN A 219 -9.56 4.16 -22.16
C GLN A 219 -9.43 4.05 -23.69
N GLN A 220 -10.37 3.37 -24.34
CA GLN A 220 -10.39 3.19 -25.80
C GLN A 220 -11.83 3.06 -26.29
N ASN A 221 -12.21 3.88 -27.28
CA ASN A 221 -13.56 3.88 -27.88
C ASN A 221 -14.67 3.99 -26.82
N GLY A 222 -14.52 4.93 -25.88
CA GLY A 222 -15.41 5.13 -24.71
C GLY A 222 -15.21 4.12 -23.57
N GLN A 223 -14.83 2.87 -23.87
CA GLN A 223 -14.65 1.83 -22.85
C GLN A 223 -13.39 2.04 -22.00
N THR A 224 -13.49 1.78 -20.70
CA THR A 224 -12.37 1.80 -19.75
C THR A 224 -11.96 0.38 -19.38
N LYS A 225 -10.65 0.09 -19.46
CA LYS A 225 -10.10 -1.26 -19.35
C LYS A 225 -8.91 -1.30 -18.41
N LEU A 226 -8.91 -2.29 -17.51
CA LEU A 226 -7.75 -2.65 -16.69
C LEU A 226 -6.93 -3.71 -17.43
N TRP A 227 -5.65 -3.41 -17.62
CA TRP A 227 -4.66 -4.29 -18.22
C TRP A 227 -3.54 -4.54 -17.23
N SER A 228 -2.89 -5.71 -17.28
CA SER A 228 -1.64 -5.94 -16.56
C SER A 228 -0.50 -6.29 -17.50
N THR A 229 0.70 -5.84 -17.12
CA THR A 229 2.00 -6.20 -17.69
C THR A 229 2.95 -6.51 -16.53
N ASN A 230 4.21 -6.79 -16.82
CA ASN A 230 5.23 -7.15 -15.85
C ASN A 230 6.46 -6.24 -15.95
N THR A 231 7.44 -6.42 -15.07
CA THR A 231 8.66 -5.59 -15.04
C THR A 231 9.49 -5.67 -16.33
N ALA A 232 9.43 -6.80 -17.03
CA ALA A 232 10.08 -7.00 -18.33
C ALA A 232 9.30 -6.39 -19.53
N GLY A 233 8.14 -5.76 -19.29
CA GLY A 233 7.32 -5.16 -20.34
C GLY A 233 6.61 -6.17 -21.24
N ALA A 234 6.27 -7.36 -20.71
CA ALA A 234 5.57 -8.40 -21.46
C ALA A 234 4.21 -7.91 -22.04
N PRO A 235 3.72 -8.53 -23.14
CA PRO A 235 2.48 -8.14 -23.80
C PRO A 235 1.31 -7.99 -22.81
N ALA A 236 0.67 -6.81 -22.82
CA ALA A 236 -0.35 -6.48 -21.85
C ALA A 236 -1.57 -7.41 -21.97
N THR A 237 -2.03 -7.94 -20.83
CA THR A 237 -3.17 -8.86 -20.76
C THR A 237 -4.37 -8.16 -20.12
N LEU A 238 -5.49 -8.13 -20.82
CA LEU A 238 -6.75 -7.55 -20.35
C LEU A 238 -7.25 -8.30 -19.11
N GLN A 239 -7.40 -7.60 -17.99
CA GLN A 239 -7.92 -8.16 -16.74
C GLN A 239 -9.44 -7.94 -16.64
N LEU A 240 -9.90 -6.72 -16.90
CA LEU A 240 -11.30 -6.35 -16.76
C LEU A 240 -11.69 -5.19 -17.70
N VAL A 241 -12.91 -5.24 -18.24
CA VAL A 241 -13.58 -4.07 -18.82
C VAL A 241 -14.52 -3.52 -17.74
N LEU A 242 -14.40 -2.24 -17.39
CA LEU A 242 -15.25 -1.63 -16.37
C LEU A 242 -16.70 -1.50 -16.88
N PRO A 243 -17.71 -1.63 -15.99
CA PRO A 243 -19.13 -1.50 -16.37
C PRO A 243 -19.52 -0.06 -16.73
N GLU A 244 -18.75 0.94 -16.29
CA GLU A 244 -18.96 2.35 -16.61
C GLU A 244 -17.78 2.91 -17.44
N PRO A 245 -18.03 3.80 -18.41
CA PRO A 245 -16.97 4.54 -19.11
C PRO A 245 -16.40 5.60 -18.17
N LEU A 246 -15.26 5.32 -17.54
CA LEU A 246 -14.59 6.22 -16.59
C LEU A 246 -13.28 6.76 -17.15
N LEU A 247 -13.17 8.08 -17.29
CA LEU A 247 -11.89 8.77 -17.49
C LEU A 247 -11.15 8.85 -16.14
N ILE A 248 -10.48 7.75 -15.79
CA ILE A 248 -9.68 7.58 -14.56
C ILE A 248 -8.36 8.35 -14.69
N GLN A 249 -7.93 8.99 -13.61
CA GLN A 249 -6.81 9.92 -13.55
C GLN A 249 -5.74 9.52 -12.54
N HIS A 250 -6.11 8.71 -11.55
CA HIS A 250 -5.27 8.16 -10.49
C HIS A 250 -5.89 6.84 -10.02
N MET A 251 -5.05 5.85 -9.68
CA MET A 251 -5.47 4.51 -9.28
C MET A 251 -4.65 4.04 -8.08
N SER A 252 -5.31 3.64 -6.99
CA SER A 252 -4.64 3.20 -5.75
C SER A 252 -5.25 1.92 -5.20
N TRP A 253 -4.41 0.89 -5.01
CA TRP A 253 -4.81 -0.37 -4.36
C TRP A 253 -5.02 -0.20 -2.85
N SER A 254 -6.01 -0.91 -2.31
CA SER A 254 -6.07 -1.15 -0.87
C SER A 254 -4.87 -2.01 -0.43
N PRO A 255 -4.28 -1.78 0.76
CA PRO A 255 -3.15 -2.57 1.27
C PRO A 255 -3.37 -4.09 1.28
N ASP A 256 -4.62 -4.55 1.43
CA ASP A 256 -5.00 -5.96 1.40
C ASP A 256 -5.09 -6.59 0.00
N GLY A 257 -5.02 -5.79 -1.08
CA GLY A 257 -5.13 -6.25 -2.46
C GLY A 257 -6.53 -6.70 -2.91
N HIS A 258 -7.60 -6.40 -2.18
CA HIS A 258 -8.96 -6.76 -2.59
C HIS A 258 -9.69 -5.66 -3.38
N SER A 259 -9.22 -4.40 -3.31
CA SER A 259 -9.92 -3.24 -3.88
C SER A 259 -9.00 -2.25 -4.60
N LEU A 260 -9.55 -1.56 -5.60
CA LEU A 260 -8.96 -0.37 -6.22
C LEU A 260 -9.82 0.85 -5.94
N ALA A 261 -9.19 1.94 -5.48
CA ALA A 261 -9.76 3.28 -5.54
C ALA A 261 -9.39 3.93 -6.88
N PHE A 262 -10.37 4.57 -7.52
CA PHE A 262 -10.19 5.37 -8.74
C PHE A 262 -10.65 6.80 -8.50
N ILE A 263 -9.82 7.78 -8.92
CA ILE A 263 -10.29 9.16 -9.12
C ILE A 263 -10.66 9.30 -10.60
N ALA A 264 -11.90 9.65 -10.89
CA ALA A 264 -12.39 9.80 -12.26
C ALA A 264 -13.04 11.18 -12.51
N SER A 265 -12.92 11.67 -13.75
CA SER A 265 -13.66 12.83 -14.25
C SER A 265 -15.17 12.58 -14.20
N ALA A 266 -15.95 13.61 -13.85
CA ALA A 266 -17.40 13.58 -14.00
C ALA A 266 -17.88 13.60 -15.46
N SER A 267 -17.02 13.97 -16.42
CA SER A 267 -17.26 13.90 -17.86
C SER A 267 -16.27 12.91 -18.51
N PRO A 268 -16.73 11.76 -19.04
CA PRO A 268 -15.86 10.70 -19.54
C PRO A 268 -15.45 10.86 -21.00
N ASP A 269 -16.18 11.68 -21.77
CA ASP A 269 -15.96 11.93 -23.21
C ASP A 269 -15.10 13.18 -23.49
N GLY A 270 -14.62 13.85 -22.43
CA GLY A 270 -13.75 15.02 -22.56
C GLY A 270 -12.35 14.65 -23.11
N PRO A 271 -11.69 15.55 -23.86
CA PRO A 271 -10.34 15.30 -24.36
C PRO A 271 -9.37 15.12 -23.20
N ILE A 272 -8.52 14.09 -23.26
CA ILE A 272 -7.51 13.81 -22.23
C ILE A 272 -6.32 14.75 -22.47
N SER A 273 -6.20 15.80 -21.65
CA SER A 273 -5.09 16.75 -21.67
C SER A 273 -4.59 17.00 -20.25
N LYS A 274 -3.55 17.82 -20.05
CA LYS A 274 -3.13 18.18 -18.68
C LYS A 274 -4.23 19.00 -18.00
N GLU A 275 -4.82 19.91 -18.74
CA GLU A 275 -5.78 20.93 -18.31
C GLU A 275 -7.15 20.34 -17.94
N THR A 276 -7.62 19.31 -18.65
CA THR A 276 -8.87 18.60 -18.27
C THR A 276 -8.70 17.73 -17.04
N LEU A 277 -7.51 17.14 -16.85
CA LEU A 277 -7.17 16.34 -15.68
C LEU A 277 -7.06 17.20 -14.40
N ASP A 278 -6.77 18.50 -14.49
CA ASP A 278 -6.70 19.42 -13.34
C ASP A 278 -8.06 20.01 -12.88
N GLN A 279 -9.15 19.84 -13.65
CA GLN A 279 -10.47 20.46 -13.36
C GLN A 279 -11.15 19.97 -12.06
N PRO A 280 -12.08 20.74 -11.47
CA PRO A 280 -13.00 20.25 -10.44
C PRO A 280 -13.99 19.20 -11.00
N GLY A 281 -14.84 18.64 -10.12
CA GLY A 281 -15.82 17.63 -10.50
C GLY A 281 -15.16 16.26 -10.64
N ARG A 282 -14.74 15.69 -9.49
CA ARG A 282 -14.11 14.37 -9.39
C ARG A 282 -14.96 13.43 -8.57
N THR A 283 -15.21 12.24 -9.12
CA THR A 283 -15.89 11.16 -8.43
C THR A 283 -14.84 10.15 -7.97
N ILE A 284 -14.94 9.70 -6.71
CA ILE A 284 -14.14 8.59 -6.21
C ILE A 284 -14.99 7.32 -6.31
N TYR A 285 -14.45 6.32 -7.01
CA TYR A 285 -15.04 4.98 -7.10
C TYR A 285 -14.15 3.97 -6.37
N VAL A 286 -14.75 2.90 -5.88
CA VAL A 286 -14.05 1.70 -5.42
C VAL A 286 -14.53 0.49 -6.21
N LEU A 287 -13.59 -0.25 -6.79
CA LEU A 287 -13.82 -1.54 -7.44
C LEU A 287 -13.33 -2.65 -6.52
N ASN A 288 -14.21 -3.56 -6.11
CA ASN A 288 -13.79 -4.82 -5.51
C ASN A 288 -13.36 -5.79 -6.63
N ILE A 289 -12.15 -6.33 -6.52
CA ILE A 289 -11.52 -7.10 -7.61
C ILE A 289 -12.09 -8.51 -7.74
N GLN A 290 -12.43 -9.17 -6.63
CA GLN A 290 -12.98 -10.54 -6.67
C GLN A 290 -14.40 -10.60 -7.29
N THR A 291 -15.22 -9.58 -7.04
CA THR A 291 -16.62 -9.53 -7.51
C THR A 291 -16.82 -8.68 -8.76
N HIS A 292 -15.77 -7.98 -9.21
CA HIS A 292 -15.82 -6.90 -10.21
C HIS A 292 -16.85 -5.79 -9.91
N LYS A 293 -17.33 -5.68 -8.66
CA LYS A 293 -18.33 -4.68 -8.27
C LYS A 293 -17.69 -3.30 -8.16
N LEU A 294 -17.89 -2.47 -9.18
CA LEU A 294 -17.65 -1.04 -9.13
C LEU A 294 -18.73 -0.36 -8.26
N SER A 295 -18.31 0.50 -7.32
CA SER A 295 -19.19 1.25 -6.43
C SER A 295 -18.75 2.71 -6.36
N LYS A 296 -19.69 3.65 -6.37
CA LYS A 296 -19.41 5.08 -6.18
C LYS A 296 -19.24 5.36 -4.68
N LEU A 297 -18.05 5.80 -4.27
CA LEU A 297 -17.71 6.06 -2.87
C LEU A 297 -17.98 7.52 -2.49
N VAL A 298 -17.49 8.46 -3.31
CA VAL A 298 -17.70 9.90 -3.14
C VAL A 298 -18.17 10.48 -4.46
N ALA A 299 -19.35 11.11 -4.47
CA ALA A 299 -19.93 11.73 -5.65
C ALA A 299 -19.15 13.00 -6.07
N ALA A 300 -19.16 13.33 -7.37
CA ALA A 300 -18.61 14.59 -7.84
C ALA A 300 -19.33 15.80 -7.21
N GLY A 301 -18.53 16.73 -6.69
CA GLY A 301 -18.99 18.02 -6.20
C GLY A 301 -18.09 19.16 -6.68
N ASN A 302 -18.34 20.36 -6.15
CA ASN A 302 -17.61 21.59 -6.45
C ASN A 302 -16.26 21.64 -5.70
N PHE A 303 -15.40 20.68 -5.99
CA PHE A 303 -14.06 20.51 -5.43
C PHE A 303 -13.13 19.77 -6.41
N ARG A 304 -11.82 19.88 -6.14
CA ARG A 304 -10.75 19.02 -6.71
C ARG A 304 -10.30 18.03 -5.63
N VAL A 305 -9.72 16.90 -6.05
CA VAL A 305 -9.12 15.92 -5.13
C VAL A 305 -7.60 16.03 -5.25
N GLY A 306 -6.91 16.12 -4.11
CA GLY A 306 -5.44 16.14 -4.01
C GLY A 306 -4.87 14.75 -3.71
N THR A 307 -3.95 14.68 -2.75
CA THR A 307 -3.37 13.41 -2.26
C THR A 307 -4.48 12.44 -1.81
N VAL A 308 -4.32 11.15 -2.12
CA VAL A 308 -5.22 10.07 -1.68
C VAL A 308 -4.41 8.89 -1.14
N ALA A 309 -4.79 8.40 0.04
CA ALA A 309 -4.21 7.20 0.64
C ALA A 309 -5.30 6.36 1.33
N TRP A 310 -5.16 5.04 1.24
CA TRP A 310 -5.94 4.10 2.04
C TRP A 310 -5.50 4.13 3.51
N SER A 311 -6.40 3.80 4.42
CA SER A 311 -6.00 3.41 5.78
C SER A 311 -5.19 2.10 5.73
N PRO A 312 -4.20 1.89 6.62
CA PRO A 312 -3.37 0.68 6.61
C PRO A 312 -4.14 -0.63 6.74
N ASP A 313 -5.31 -0.58 7.37
CA ASP A 313 -6.23 -1.72 7.57
C ASP A 313 -7.21 -1.95 6.40
N SER A 314 -7.11 -1.15 5.32
CA SER A 314 -7.97 -1.20 4.12
C SER A 314 -9.46 -0.85 4.30
N HIS A 315 -9.92 -0.43 5.49
CA HIS A 315 -11.35 -0.15 5.73
C HIS A 315 -11.82 1.27 5.37
N ALA A 316 -10.89 2.21 5.18
CA ALA A 316 -11.20 3.60 4.84
C ALA A 316 -10.28 4.14 3.73
N LEU A 317 -10.75 5.19 3.07
CA LEU A 317 -9.96 5.99 2.14
C LEU A 317 -9.90 7.43 2.64
N THR A 318 -8.70 7.98 2.69
CA THR A 318 -8.45 9.39 3.04
C THR A 318 -8.00 10.16 1.81
N PHE A 319 -8.55 11.36 1.62
CA PHE A 319 -8.24 12.23 0.50
C PHE A 319 -8.26 13.71 0.88
N GLU A 320 -7.42 14.49 0.20
CA GLU A 320 -7.50 15.95 0.22
C GLU A 320 -8.69 16.41 -0.63
N GLN A 321 -9.66 17.08 -0.02
CA GLN A 321 -10.70 17.81 -0.72
C GLN A 321 -10.33 19.29 -0.77
N ILE A 322 -10.07 19.79 -1.99
CA ILE A 322 -9.64 21.15 -2.28
C ILE A 322 -10.85 21.93 -2.82
N ASN A 323 -11.33 22.95 -2.10
CA ASN A 323 -12.47 23.75 -2.54
C ASN A 323 -12.07 24.83 -3.58
N ASN A 324 -13.04 25.54 -4.14
CA ASN A 324 -12.78 26.59 -5.14
C ASN A 324 -11.97 27.79 -4.63
N ASN A 325 -11.80 27.95 -3.30
CA ASN A 325 -10.93 28.95 -2.69
C ASN A 325 -9.51 28.40 -2.45
N ASN A 326 -9.18 27.22 -2.99
CA ASN A 326 -7.97 26.43 -2.73
C ASN A 326 -7.74 26.05 -1.25
N GLN A 327 -8.76 26.12 -0.40
CA GLN A 327 -8.67 25.61 0.97
C GLN A 327 -8.75 24.09 0.92
N ILE A 328 -7.80 23.44 1.60
CA ILE A 328 -7.67 21.97 1.63
C ILE A 328 -8.22 21.45 2.95
N SER A 329 -8.99 20.36 2.89
CA SER A 329 -9.47 19.60 4.03
C SER A 329 -9.15 18.12 3.84
N ILE A 330 -8.77 17.42 4.91
CA ILE A 330 -8.52 15.98 4.85
C ILE A 330 -9.85 15.27 5.15
N GLN A 331 -10.40 14.59 4.16
CA GLN A 331 -11.63 13.82 4.26
C GLN A 331 -11.29 12.34 4.41
N THR A 332 -11.86 11.64 5.38
CA THR A 332 -11.73 10.18 5.55
C THR A 332 -13.09 9.53 5.47
N VAL A 333 -13.26 8.56 4.57
CA VAL A 333 -14.54 7.87 4.31
C VAL A 333 -14.40 6.36 4.48
N THR A 334 -15.31 5.76 5.26
CA THR A 334 -15.35 4.31 5.49
C THR A 334 -15.95 3.59 4.28
N ILE A 335 -15.25 2.59 3.71
CA ILE A 335 -15.66 1.96 2.44
C ILE A 335 -17.04 1.30 2.52
N ASN A 336 -17.29 0.57 3.60
CA ASN A 336 -18.57 -0.12 3.83
C ASN A 336 -19.68 0.81 4.34
N LYS A 337 -19.39 2.10 4.54
CA LYS A 337 -20.31 3.11 5.05
C LYS A 337 -20.00 4.51 4.47
N PRO A 338 -20.20 4.76 3.16
CA PRO A 338 -19.78 6.02 2.52
C PRO A 338 -20.46 7.29 3.04
N ALA A 339 -21.50 7.18 3.88
CA ALA A 339 -22.12 8.31 4.57
C ALA A 339 -21.38 8.72 5.87
N GLU A 340 -20.52 7.86 6.44
CA GLU A 340 -19.66 8.18 7.56
C GLU A 340 -18.35 8.79 7.03
N ILE A 341 -18.35 10.11 6.83
CA ILE A 341 -17.20 10.92 6.42
C ILE A 341 -16.72 11.77 7.60
N ILE A 342 -15.42 11.70 7.90
CA ILE A 342 -14.74 12.52 8.91
C ILE A 342 -13.94 13.60 8.18
N SER A 343 -14.22 14.87 8.50
CA SER A 343 -13.60 16.05 7.91
C SER A 343 -12.64 16.72 8.90
N ILE A 344 -11.35 16.73 8.58
CA ILE A 344 -10.32 17.49 9.30
C ILE A 344 -10.05 18.77 8.50
N VAL A 345 -10.22 19.92 9.12
CA VAL A 345 -9.98 21.24 8.50
C VAL A 345 -8.81 21.91 9.21
N PRO A 346 -7.62 21.98 8.58
CA PRO A 346 -6.48 22.77 9.05
C PRO A 346 -6.86 24.26 9.21
N GLY A 347 -6.23 24.94 10.18
CA GLY A 347 -6.43 26.37 10.42
C GLY A 347 -5.59 27.29 9.52
N GLN A 348 -4.56 26.72 8.87
CA GLN A 348 -3.61 27.35 7.97
C GLN A 348 -3.46 26.48 6.69
N GLN A 349 -2.39 26.68 5.93
CA GLN A 349 -2.06 25.81 4.79
C GLN A 349 -1.71 24.39 5.26
N LEU A 350 -2.31 23.38 4.61
CA LEU A 350 -1.93 21.98 4.76
C LEU A 350 -0.60 21.74 4.03
N GLU A 351 0.39 21.20 4.73
CA GLU A 351 1.73 20.93 4.16
C GLU A 351 2.08 19.43 4.11
N GLY A 352 1.05 18.58 4.15
CA GLY A 352 1.14 17.13 4.07
C GLY A 352 0.60 16.42 5.31
N TRP A 353 0.33 15.13 5.16
CA TRP A 353 -0.26 14.27 6.17
C TRP A 353 0.09 12.80 5.92
N SER A 354 -0.02 11.97 6.95
CA SER A 354 0.26 10.53 6.89
C SER A 354 -0.53 9.78 7.97
N TRP A 355 -1.02 8.59 7.61
CA TRP A 355 -1.63 7.65 8.55
C TRP A 355 -0.59 7.08 9.52
N SER A 356 -0.95 6.91 10.79
CA SER A 356 -0.23 6.02 11.69
C SER A 356 -0.28 4.60 11.14
N THR A 357 0.81 3.85 11.27
CA THR A 357 0.96 2.53 10.63
C THR A 357 0.03 1.45 11.19
N ASP A 358 -0.69 1.75 12.27
CA ASP A 358 -1.74 0.96 12.90
C ASP A 358 -3.18 1.43 12.57
N GLY A 359 -3.35 2.46 11.72
CA GLY A 359 -4.65 3.00 11.31
C GLY A 359 -5.41 3.76 12.40
N ARG A 360 -4.78 4.12 13.53
CA ARG A 360 -5.45 4.77 14.67
C ARG A 360 -5.48 6.29 14.63
N ALA A 361 -4.60 6.93 13.86
CA ALA A 361 -4.48 8.38 13.77
C ALA A 361 -3.97 8.84 12.39
N ILE A 362 -4.10 10.13 12.10
CA ILE A 362 -3.41 10.83 11.01
C ILE A 362 -2.57 11.95 11.62
N VAL A 363 -1.27 11.98 11.34
CA VAL A 363 -0.44 13.17 11.54
C VAL A 363 -0.58 14.11 10.33
N TYR A 364 -0.65 15.41 10.56
CA TYR A 364 -0.69 16.42 9.51
C TYR A 364 0.08 17.68 9.92
N SER A 365 0.59 18.43 8.94
CA SER A 365 1.17 19.76 9.17
C SER A 365 0.17 20.86 8.81
N ASP A 366 -0.08 21.75 9.77
CA ASP A 366 -1.00 22.87 9.69
C ASP A 366 -0.21 24.18 9.85
N GLY A 367 0.22 24.76 8.73
CA GLY A 367 1.12 25.93 8.68
C GLY A 367 2.44 25.66 9.41
N GLY A 368 3.19 24.65 8.99
CA GLY A 368 4.41 24.18 9.64
C GLY A 368 4.23 23.49 11.00
N THR A 369 3.04 23.52 11.61
CA THR A 369 2.79 22.97 12.95
C THR A 369 2.24 21.55 12.88
N LEU A 370 2.96 20.57 13.43
CA LEU A 370 2.47 19.18 13.50
C LEU A 370 1.26 19.05 14.45
N LYS A 371 0.24 18.38 13.95
CA LYS A 371 -1.00 18.03 14.66
C LYS A 371 -1.37 16.59 14.35
N ALA A 372 -2.17 15.98 15.22
CA ALA A 372 -2.72 14.64 15.01
C ALA A 372 -4.24 14.68 15.13
N HIS A 373 -4.93 14.02 14.22
CA HIS A 373 -6.30 13.58 14.43
C HIS A 373 -6.27 12.12 14.87
N ILE A 374 -6.96 11.79 15.96
CA ILE A 374 -6.96 10.46 16.55
C ILE A 374 -8.37 9.90 16.44
N PHE A 375 -8.50 8.77 15.74
CA PHE A 375 -9.76 8.04 15.67
C PHE A 375 -9.96 7.24 16.96
N HIS A 376 -8.92 6.51 17.41
CA HIS A 376 -8.94 5.68 18.60
C HIS A 376 -7.57 5.64 19.31
N GLY A 377 -7.52 5.70 20.64
CA GLY A 377 -6.28 5.50 21.42
C GLY A 377 -5.84 6.71 22.25
N PRO A 378 -4.57 6.76 22.70
CA PRO A 378 -4.02 7.84 23.52
C PRO A 378 -3.91 9.17 22.77
N GLU A 379 -3.86 10.29 23.50
CA GLU A 379 -3.49 11.56 22.88
C GLU A 379 -2.03 11.56 22.41
N ILE A 380 -1.76 12.29 21.33
CA ILE A 380 -0.41 12.50 20.78
C ILE A 380 -0.03 13.96 20.99
N LYS A 381 1.18 14.21 21.52
CA LYS A 381 1.69 15.55 21.83
C LYS A 381 3.04 15.78 21.13
N PHE A 382 3.07 16.73 20.21
CA PHE A 382 4.27 17.15 19.48
C PHE A 382 5.08 18.22 20.23
N PRO A 383 6.41 18.30 20.03
CA PRO A 383 7.25 19.22 20.77
C PRO A 383 6.92 20.67 20.40
N GLN A 384 6.66 21.49 21.41
CA GLN A 384 6.31 22.91 21.23
C GLN A 384 7.55 23.69 20.80
N THR A 385 7.66 23.95 19.50
CA THR A 385 8.84 24.52 18.84
C THR A 385 8.42 25.62 17.86
N LYS A 386 9.38 26.42 17.40
CA LYS A 386 9.21 27.34 16.26
C LYS A 386 9.66 26.71 14.93
N ALA A 387 9.91 25.41 14.93
CA ALA A 387 10.34 24.65 13.77
C ALA A 387 9.18 24.53 12.77
N HIS A 388 9.46 24.77 11.49
CA HIS A 388 8.47 24.63 10.42
C HIS A 388 8.59 23.22 9.82
N TYR A 389 7.71 22.32 10.24
CA TYR A 389 7.67 20.94 9.76
C TYR A 389 6.70 20.80 8.58
N ALA A 390 7.16 20.26 7.46
CA ALA A 390 6.36 19.94 6.28
C ALA A 390 6.48 18.45 5.95
N SER A 391 5.53 17.93 5.16
CA SER A 391 5.51 16.57 4.62
C SER A 391 5.81 15.48 5.67
N PRO A 392 5.00 15.35 6.74
CA PRO A 392 5.19 14.33 7.76
C PRO A 392 4.81 12.93 7.23
N PHE A 393 5.73 11.97 7.34
CA PHE A 393 5.53 10.55 7.06
C PHE A 393 5.67 9.74 8.34
N TRP A 394 4.65 8.97 8.70
CA TRP A 394 4.71 8.06 9.85
C TRP A 394 5.35 6.74 9.43
N LEU A 395 6.44 6.37 10.11
CA LEU A 395 7.24 5.17 9.80
C LEU A 395 6.75 3.95 10.59
N LYS A 396 7.06 2.74 10.11
CA LYS A 396 6.67 1.45 10.73
C LYS A 396 7.21 1.24 12.14
N ASN A 397 8.32 1.89 12.47
CA ASN A 397 8.88 1.87 13.83
C ASN A 397 8.18 2.86 14.80
N GLY A 398 7.23 3.65 14.31
CA GLY A 398 6.49 4.66 15.08
C GLY A 398 7.12 6.06 15.07
N GLN A 399 8.32 6.25 14.52
CA GLN A 399 8.88 7.58 14.28
C GLN A 399 8.08 8.34 13.21
N ILE A 400 8.22 9.66 13.17
CA ILE A 400 7.69 10.51 12.11
C ILE A 400 8.85 11.25 11.46
N LEU A 401 9.02 11.05 10.15
CA LEU A 401 9.97 11.78 9.31
C LEU A 401 9.29 13.01 8.73
N CYS A 402 9.85 14.20 8.98
CA CYS A 402 9.38 15.46 8.39
C CYS A 402 10.49 16.10 7.55
N MET A 403 10.11 16.89 6.55
CA MET A 403 10.94 18.02 6.13
C MET A 403 10.88 19.11 7.22
N HIS A 404 11.99 19.77 7.49
CA HIS A 404 12.09 20.91 8.40
C HIS A 404 12.91 22.01 7.72
N VAL A 405 12.46 23.28 7.78
CA VAL A 405 13.22 24.40 7.21
C VAL A 405 14.00 25.13 8.30
N THR A 406 15.33 25.17 8.17
CA THR A 406 16.25 25.89 9.05
C THR A 406 17.17 26.77 8.20
N ASP A 407 17.39 28.03 8.60
CA ASP A 407 18.21 29.03 7.86
C ASP A 407 17.88 29.13 6.35
N GLY A 408 16.61 28.99 6.01
CA GLY A 408 16.10 29.03 4.62
C GLY A 408 16.37 27.77 3.79
N LYS A 409 16.84 26.67 4.40
CA LYS A 409 17.08 25.38 3.75
C LYS A 409 16.28 24.26 4.41
N GLY A 410 15.72 23.39 3.57
CA GLY A 410 15.13 22.12 3.98
C GLY A 410 16.19 21.11 4.43
N ILE A 411 15.96 20.50 5.58
CA ILE A 411 16.60 19.28 6.08
C ILE A 411 15.50 18.24 6.34
N LEU A 412 15.89 16.97 6.53
CA LEU A 412 14.98 15.96 7.07
C LEU A 412 15.18 15.84 8.59
N THR A 413 14.09 15.62 9.32
CA THR A 413 14.09 15.48 10.78
C THR A 413 13.24 14.29 11.20
N LEU A 414 13.81 13.43 12.05
CA LEU A 414 13.09 12.34 12.70
C LEU A 414 12.61 12.77 14.09
N LEU A 415 11.30 12.64 14.32
CA LEU A 415 10.66 12.75 15.62
C LEU A 415 10.34 11.34 16.14
N THR A 416 10.65 11.08 17.41
CA THR A 416 10.58 9.75 18.01
C THR A 416 9.57 9.71 19.16
N PRO A 417 8.73 8.67 19.27
CA PRO A 417 7.76 8.53 20.35
C PRO A 417 8.43 8.11 21.66
N GLU A 418 8.38 8.99 22.65
CA GLU A 418 8.79 8.71 24.03
C GLU A 418 7.73 7.85 24.73
N LYS A 419 8.19 6.77 25.37
CA LYS A 419 7.39 6.04 26.37
C LYS A 419 7.65 6.67 27.73
N LYS A 420 6.59 7.12 28.40
CA LYS A 420 6.56 7.64 29.78
C LYS A 420 5.59 6.81 30.61
#